data_AF-A0ABD6BN97-F1
#
_entry.id   AF-A0ABD6BN97-F1
#
_cell.length_a   1.000
_cell.length_b   1.000
_cell.length_c   1.000
_cell.angle_alpha   90.00
_cell.angle_beta   90.00
_cell.angle_gamma   90.00
#
_symmetry.space_group_name_H-M   'P 1'
#
loop_
_entity.id
_entity.type
_entity.pdbx_description
1 polymer ?
#
loop_
_entity_poly.entity_id
_entity_poly.type
_entity_poly.pdbx_seq_one_letter_code
_entity_poly.pdbx_strand_id
1 'polypeptide(L)'
;MLRGDDRAQSVQVGAILLFGILIVALATAQATVIPQQNAAIEFDHSRAVQSDMQDLRNSLVRAADGDGAPTRVDLGITYPTRLLFINPPPATGRLRTVGAENPDLNVTVGNASGSVTVGSDYENARAYWATAGVGTYNTSAVVYQPNYREYGGSPTTVYGNSVLYNTFDNGANRTLTGQRLIQGNTIDLLALRGDLRESGATTKTVDVETLSERRRTVTVESEAGDPLFVNVTSRLSADVWNDDLLGSNAAASDAGSVTIDGVEYHRIAIELDPGTYRLRGAAVGVGAVSDTERERATDPAYMVVTDGYDVISNESGETGTITVEVRDRFNNPVTGATVNADADGTYLELVDGPTFETNAEGEATIEYRSVGTTAGDASINVSIGAADYEQANFTGLAVPAFDLGGGDGGGGELNPGTTGDLIYTSAALNAGGSGSETVDMSFNNTLSEDVNITSIRVNFFYDAASPPGSPPSTAEVRVTGGSPELRASSVDVGGNYRSIDPNIVVSPGGPSYQFTLDFDVAIREEDFFVFTLVFEYGGEVYRETYFANPQ
;
A
#
# COMPACT_ATOMS: atom_id res chain seq x y z
N MET A 1 64.41 -82.93 34.40
CA MET A 1 64.82 -81.52 34.49
C MET A 1 64.22 -80.79 33.30
N LEU A 2 63.14 -80.03 33.51
CA LEU A 2 62.53 -79.16 32.51
C LEU A 2 63.39 -77.89 32.39
N ARG A 3 63.93 -77.62 31.20
CA ARG A 3 64.56 -76.33 30.89
C ARG A 3 63.44 -75.30 30.71
N GLY A 4 63.37 -74.32 31.59
CA GLY A 4 62.45 -73.19 31.49
C GLY A 4 62.79 -72.30 30.30
N ASP A 5 61.76 -71.91 29.55
CA ASP A 5 61.84 -71.20 28.28
C ASP A 5 61.68 -69.68 28.52
N ASP A 6 62.79 -68.99 28.84
CA ASP A 6 62.80 -67.53 29.11
C ASP A 6 62.80 -66.67 27.82
N ARG A 7 62.66 -67.29 26.64
CA ARG A 7 62.74 -66.57 25.35
C ARG A 7 61.41 -65.95 24.90
N ALA A 8 60.29 -66.31 25.53
CA ALA A 8 58.97 -65.75 25.23
C ALA A 8 58.65 -64.44 25.98
N GLN A 9 59.38 -64.09 27.04
CA GLN A 9 59.07 -62.92 27.87
C GLN A 9 59.37 -61.58 27.17
N SER A 10 60.45 -61.49 26.36
CA SER A 10 60.81 -60.25 25.66
C SER A 10 59.79 -59.85 24.58
N VAL A 11 59.22 -60.84 23.88
CA VAL A 11 58.14 -60.61 22.88
C VAL A 11 56.87 -60.13 23.58
N GLN A 12 56.52 -60.70 24.73
CA GLN A 12 55.36 -60.29 25.52
C GLN A 12 55.53 -58.88 26.10
N VAL A 13 56.69 -58.55 26.66
CA VAL A 13 57.01 -57.20 27.16
C VAL A 13 56.98 -56.17 26.03
N GLY A 14 57.53 -56.51 24.85
CA GLY A 14 57.47 -55.67 23.66
C GLY A 14 56.03 -55.43 23.18
N ALA A 15 55.18 -56.47 23.17
CA ALA A 15 53.78 -56.36 22.79
C ALA A 15 52.97 -55.50 23.78
N ILE A 16 53.19 -55.65 25.09
CA ILE A 16 52.54 -54.82 26.13
C ILE A 16 52.95 -53.36 26.00
N LEU A 17 54.24 -53.08 25.74
CA LEU A 17 54.72 -51.71 25.54
C LEU A 17 54.15 -51.07 24.28
N LEU A 18 54.12 -51.79 23.16
CA LEU A 18 53.50 -51.30 21.91
C LEU A 18 52.00 -51.05 22.09
N PHE A 19 51.30 -51.95 22.78
CA PHE A 19 49.90 -51.76 23.10
C PHE A 19 49.68 -50.55 24.02
N GLY A 20 50.53 -50.37 25.04
CA GLY A 20 50.48 -49.20 25.92
C GLY A 20 50.70 -47.89 25.16
N ILE A 21 51.67 -47.84 24.25
CA ILE A 21 51.91 -46.69 23.37
C ILE A 21 50.70 -46.42 22.47
N LEU A 22 50.09 -47.47 21.91
CA LEU A 22 48.88 -47.33 21.10
C LEU A 22 47.72 -46.75 21.90
N ILE A 23 47.48 -47.24 23.13
CA ILE A 23 46.41 -46.72 23.99
C ILE A 23 46.67 -45.26 24.37
N VAL A 24 47.92 -44.90 24.70
CA VAL A 24 48.29 -43.50 24.96
C VAL A 24 48.06 -42.63 23.72
N ALA A 25 48.47 -43.09 22.54
CA ALA A 25 48.24 -42.36 21.28
C ALA A 25 46.75 -42.19 20.98
N LEU A 26 45.92 -43.22 21.19
CA LEU A 26 44.46 -43.15 21.04
C LEU A 26 43.84 -42.19 22.06
N ALA A 27 44.28 -42.22 23.32
CA ALA A 27 43.82 -41.29 24.34
C ALA A 27 44.21 -39.84 24.02
N THR A 28 45.43 -39.61 23.54
CA THR A 28 45.87 -38.29 23.06
C THR A 28 45.01 -37.83 21.89
N ALA A 29 44.76 -38.69 20.90
CA ALA A 29 43.89 -38.36 19.77
C ALA A 29 42.45 -38.04 20.22
N GLN A 30 41.89 -38.81 21.16
CA GLN A 30 40.56 -38.54 21.74
C GLN A 30 40.50 -37.20 22.49
N ALA A 31 41.59 -36.77 23.11
CA ALA A 31 41.65 -35.54 23.90
C ALA A 31 41.97 -34.28 23.08
N THR A 32 42.58 -34.39 21.90
CA THR A 32 43.03 -33.22 21.12
C THR A 32 42.50 -33.21 19.70
N VAL A 33 42.63 -34.32 18.98
CA VAL A 33 42.27 -34.40 17.55
C VAL A 33 40.76 -34.45 17.36
N ILE A 34 40.04 -35.24 18.16
CA ILE A 34 38.59 -35.37 18.04
C ILE A 34 37.87 -34.03 18.35
N PRO A 35 38.18 -33.30 19.43
CA PRO A 35 37.67 -31.95 19.66
C PRO A 35 37.92 -31.00 18.49
N GLN A 36 39.13 -30.96 17.95
CA GLN A 36 39.47 -30.08 16.82
C GLN A 36 38.66 -30.42 15.55
N GLN A 37 38.48 -31.71 15.25
CA GLN A 37 37.65 -32.13 14.12
C GLN A 37 36.18 -31.80 14.32
N ASN A 38 35.67 -31.95 15.54
CA ASN A 38 34.30 -31.59 15.87
C ASN A 38 34.09 -30.06 15.80
N ALA A 39 35.05 -29.27 16.28
CA ALA A 39 35.03 -27.82 16.14
C ALA A 39 35.01 -27.37 14.68
N ALA A 40 35.71 -28.06 13.78
CA ALA A 40 35.67 -27.79 12.34
C ALA A 40 34.27 -28.07 11.74
N ILE A 41 33.64 -29.18 12.14
CA ILE A 41 32.26 -29.51 11.73
C ILE A 41 31.26 -28.47 12.24
N GLU A 42 31.38 -28.05 13.50
CA GLU A 42 30.53 -27.01 14.09
C GLU A 42 30.74 -25.63 13.43
N PHE A 43 31.97 -25.30 13.06
CA PHE A 43 32.27 -24.09 12.28
C PHE A 43 31.64 -24.13 10.89
N ASP A 44 31.71 -25.26 10.20
CA ASP A 44 31.08 -25.45 8.89
C ASP A 44 29.55 -25.31 8.99
N HIS A 45 28.94 -25.92 10.00
CA HIS A 45 27.52 -25.74 10.30
C HIS A 45 27.19 -24.27 10.60
N SER A 46 27.99 -23.57 11.40
CA SER A 46 27.78 -22.13 11.68
C SER A 46 27.78 -21.27 10.41
N ARG A 47 28.58 -21.61 9.40
CA ARG A 47 28.56 -20.93 8.09
C ARG A 47 27.33 -21.29 7.27
N ALA A 48 26.91 -22.56 7.30
CA ALA A 48 25.69 -23.00 6.63
C ALA A 48 24.45 -22.28 7.17
N VAL A 49 24.31 -22.20 8.50
CA VAL A 49 23.17 -21.50 9.12
C VAL A 49 23.14 -20.02 8.80
N GLN A 50 24.30 -19.36 8.63
CA GLN A 50 24.32 -17.97 8.18
C GLN A 50 23.73 -17.81 6.76
N SER A 51 23.97 -18.79 5.88
CA SER A 51 23.33 -18.84 4.56
C SER A 51 21.82 -19.07 4.69
N ASP A 52 21.40 -20.04 5.50
CA ASP A 52 19.98 -20.33 5.73
C ASP A 52 19.22 -19.12 6.31
N MET A 53 19.85 -18.38 7.23
CA MET A 53 19.31 -17.15 7.80
C MET A 53 19.27 -16.00 6.79
N GLN A 54 20.19 -15.96 5.83
CA GLN A 54 20.13 -15.02 4.70
C GLN A 54 18.96 -15.35 3.77
N ASP A 55 18.71 -16.63 3.52
CA ASP A 55 17.54 -17.09 2.75
C ASP A 55 16.24 -16.74 3.49
N LEU A 56 16.19 -16.91 4.82
CA LEU A 56 15.04 -16.54 5.63
C LEU A 56 14.79 -15.04 5.53
N ARG A 57 15.83 -14.21 5.70
CA ARG A 57 15.73 -12.76 5.49
C ARG A 57 15.19 -12.42 4.10
N ASN A 58 15.71 -13.07 3.06
CA ASN A 58 15.26 -12.81 1.69
C ASN A 58 13.79 -13.20 1.50
N SER A 59 13.34 -14.29 2.11
CA SER A 59 11.93 -14.68 2.13
C SER A 59 11.06 -13.67 2.88
N LEU A 60 11.47 -13.20 4.06
CA LEU A 60 10.74 -12.18 4.82
C LEU A 60 10.60 -10.87 4.04
N VAL A 61 11.64 -10.46 3.31
CA VAL A 61 11.55 -9.25 2.47
C VAL A 61 10.65 -9.46 1.26
N ARG A 62 10.67 -10.63 0.61
CA ARG A 62 9.76 -10.94 -0.51
C ARG A 62 8.30 -11.09 -0.05
N ALA A 63 8.07 -11.66 1.13
CA ALA A 63 6.74 -11.76 1.72
C ALA A 63 6.09 -10.39 1.93
N ALA A 64 6.89 -9.38 2.24
CA ALA A 64 6.38 -8.03 2.38
C ALA A 64 5.86 -7.44 1.05
N ASP A 65 6.24 -8.03 -0.08
CA ASP A 65 5.75 -7.73 -1.42
C ASP A 65 4.80 -8.83 -1.96
N GLY A 66 4.30 -9.71 -1.07
CA GLY A 66 3.31 -10.76 -1.40
C GLY A 66 3.89 -12.13 -1.81
N ASP A 67 5.22 -12.29 -1.91
CA ASP A 67 5.88 -13.52 -2.38
C ASP A 67 6.64 -14.25 -1.26
N GLY A 68 5.94 -14.55 -0.17
CA GLY A 68 6.50 -15.27 0.99
C GLY A 68 6.67 -16.76 0.72
N ALA A 69 7.80 -17.33 1.14
CA ALA A 69 8.07 -18.76 1.01
C ALA A 69 8.65 -19.39 2.30
N PRO A 70 8.23 -20.60 2.68
CA PRO A 70 8.86 -21.32 3.79
C PRO A 70 10.36 -21.49 3.56
N THR A 71 11.15 -21.30 4.62
CA THR A 71 12.63 -21.43 4.54
C THR A 71 13.11 -22.51 5.50
N ARG A 72 14.12 -23.29 5.08
CA ARG A 72 14.72 -24.30 5.95
C ARG A 72 15.94 -23.72 6.66
N VAL A 73 16.06 -23.99 7.95
CA VAL A 73 17.22 -23.59 8.77
C VAL A 73 17.75 -24.81 9.51
N ASP A 74 19.03 -25.13 9.32
CA ASP A 74 19.67 -26.24 10.04
C ASP A 74 19.96 -25.85 11.49
N LEU A 75 19.22 -26.39 12.47
CA LEU A 75 19.35 -25.88 13.84
C LEU A 75 20.57 -26.42 14.57
N GLY A 76 21.06 -27.60 14.21
CA GLY A 76 22.23 -28.18 14.85
C GLY A 76 22.76 -29.36 14.06
N ILE A 77 23.76 -30.04 14.61
CA ILE A 77 24.58 -30.98 13.85
C ILE A 77 24.85 -32.28 14.62
N THR A 78 24.84 -33.39 13.89
CA THR A 78 25.27 -34.71 14.38
C THR A 78 26.67 -35.05 13.90
N TYR A 79 27.50 -35.61 14.78
CA TYR A 79 28.87 -35.97 14.46
C TYR A 79 28.98 -37.30 13.68
N PRO A 80 29.83 -37.40 12.65
CA PRO A 80 30.08 -38.65 11.93
C PRO A 80 30.57 -39.77 12.84
N THR A 81 30.10 -41.00 12.62
CA THR A 81 30.50 -42.16 13.44
C THR A 81 32.00 -42.47 13.32
N ARG A 82 32.61 -42.93 14.42
CA ARG A 82 34.05 -43.22 14.51
C ARG A 82 34.25 -44.63 15.09
N LEU A 83 35.16 -45.42 14.52
CA LEU A 83 35.35 -46.84 14.91
C LEU A 83 35.99 -47.05 16.28
N LEU A 84 36.92 -46.18 16.70
CA LEU A 84 37.70 -46.32 17.94
C LEU A 84 37.52 -45.14 18.91
N PHE A 85 36.67 -44.17 18.56
CA PHE A 85 36.53 -42.90 19.27
C PHE A 85 35.07 -42.63 19.61
N ILE A 86 34.86 -41.86 20.66
CA ILE A 86 33.53 -41.48 21.12
C ILE A 86 33.30 -40.01 20.74
N ASN A 87 32.14 -39.74 20.14
CA ASN A 87 31.68 -38.38 19.90
C ASN A 87 30.84 -37.88 21.09
N PRO A 88 30.84 -36.56 21.32
CA PRO A 88 29.84 -35.98 22.20
C PRO A 88 28.43 -36.14 21.60
N PRO A 89 27.37 -36.01 22.42
CA PRO A 89 26.01 -35.89 21.91
C PRO A 89 25.89 -34.75 20.88
N PRO A 90 24.94 -34.83 19.93
CA PRO A 90 24.73 -33.82 18.90
C PRO A 90 24.70 -32.40 19.46
N ALA A 91 25.25 -31.44 18.71
CA ALA A 91 25.10 -30.04 19.05
C ALA A 91 23.72 -29.57 18.60
N THR A 92 23.06 -28.79 19.44
CA THR A 92 21.74 -28.23 19.17
C THR A 92 21.86 -26.74 18.88
N GLY A 93 20.81 -26.14 18.34
CA GLY A 93 20.64 -24.70 18.30
C GLY A 93 19.20 -24.31 18.55
N ARG A 94 18.98 -23.02 18.75
CA ARG A 94 17.69 -22.42 19.01
C ARG A 94 17.45 -21.29 18.02
N LEU A 95 16.31 -21.32 17.35
CA LEU A 95 15.83 -20.26 16.47
C LEU A 95 14.55 -19.69 17.08
N ARG A 96 14.53 -18.37 17.34
CA ARG A 96 13.38 -17.74 17.98
C ARG A 96 13.10 -16.32 17.53
N THR A 97 11.85 -15.88 17.66
CA THR A 97 11.53 -14.45 17.67
C THR A 97 11.84 -13.83 19.03
N VAL A 98 12.23 -12.56 19.03
CA VAL A 98 12.51 -11.75 20.22
C VAL A 98 11.73 -10.45 20.11
N GLY A 99 11.02 -10.09 21.16
CA GLY A 99 10.26 -8.84 21.23
C GLY A 99 8.92 -8.81 20.51
N ALA A 100 8.39 -9.94 20.06
CA ALA A 100 7.08 -10.00 19.40
C ALA A 100 5.95 -9.32 20.22
N GLU A 101 6.06 -9.36 21.55
CA GLU A 101 5.12 -8.71 22.48
C GLU A 101 5.74 -7.52 23.24
N ASN A 102 7.01 -7.16 22.96
CA ASN A 102 7.68 -6.08 23.66
C ASN A 102 7.58 -4.77 22.84
N PRO A 103 6.84 -3.76 23.33
CA PRO A 103 6.73 -2.48 22.63
C PRO A 103 8.08 -1.76 22.44
N ASP A 104 9.11 -2.10 23.22
CA ASP A 104 10.45 -1.52 23.10
C ASP A 104 11.17 -1.88 21.80
N LEU A 105 10.73 -2.93 21.08
CA LEU A 105 11.29 -3.32 19.79
C LEU A 105 10.56 -2.71 18.59
N ASN A 106 9.69 -1.73 18.82
CA ASN A 106 9.01 -1.03 17.74
C ASN A 106 9.98 -0.28 16.82
N VAL A 107 9.51 0.00 15.60
CA VAL A 107 10.08 1.00 14.70
C VAL A 107 9.15 2.20 14.75
N THR A 108 9.70 3.40 14.90
CA THR A 108 8.88 4.61 14.80
C THR A 108 9.29 5.50 13.64
N VAL A 109 8.32 6.15 13.00
CA VAL A 109 8.53 7.15 11.95
C VAL A 109 7.76 8.41 12.35
N GLY A 110 8.45 9.53 12.45
CA GLY A 110 7.84 10.80 12.83
C GLY A 110 8.86 11.88 13.14
N ASN A 111 8.39 13.12 13.17
CA ASN A 111 9.19 14.24 13.65
C ASN A 111 9.30 14.23 15.19
N ALA A 112 9.93 15.26 15.77
CA ALA A 112 10.11 15.36 17.23
C ALA A 112 8.79 15.41 18.02
N SER A 113 7.68 15.81 17.38
CA SER A 113 6.33 15.80 17.98
C SER A 113 5.58 14.48 17.79
N GLY A 114 6.14 13.52 17.04
CA GLY A 114 5.52 12.25 16.70
C GLY A 114 4.51 12.34 15.54
N SER A 115 4.51 13.43 14.79
CA SER A 115 3.66 13.63 13.61
C SER A 115 4.42 13.29 12.33
N VAL A 116 3.68 12.95 11.27
CA VAL A 116 4.22 12.72 9.93
C VAL A 116 3.48 13.61 8.94
N THR A 117 4.18 14.57 8.36
CA THR A 117 3.64 15.37 7.24
C THR A 117 3.66 14.53 5.97
N VAL A 118 2.49 14.40 5.34
CA VAL A 118 2.33 13.65 4.09
C VAL A 118 1.87 14.52 2.93
N GLY A 119 2.49 14.32 1.77
CA GLY A 119 2.00 14.85 0.50
C GLY A 119 0.94 13.91 -0.08
N SER A 120 -0.34 14.26 0.09
CA SER A 120 -1.49 13.49 -0.40
C SER A 120 -2.64 14.41 -0.80
N ASP A 121 -3.27 14.10 -1.94
CA ASP A 121 -4.46 14.82 -2.43
C ASP A 121 -5.69 14.54 -1.54
N TYR A 122 -5.72 13.38 -0.89
CA TYR A 122 -6.80 13.01 0.05
C TYR A 122 -6.64 13.71 1.40
N GLU A 123 -7.67 14.45 1.81
CA GLU A 123 -7.73 15.13 3.12
C GLU A 123 -7.65 14.14 4.29
N ASN A 124 -8.42 13.06 4.24
CA ASN A 124 -8.41 12.00 5.25
C ASN A 124 -7.02 11.41 5.49
N ALA A 125 -6.25 11.19 4.42
CA ALA A 125 -4.88 10.70 4.54
C ALA A 125 -3.99 11.73 5.26
N ARG A 126 -4.06 13.01 4.88
CA ARG A 126 -3.33 14.08 5.58
C ARG A 126 -3.70 14.16 7.06
N ALA A 127 -4.99 14.06 7.38
CA ALA A 127 -5.49 14.07 8.76
C ALA A 127 -5.00 12.86 9.57
N TYR A 128 -5.08 11.64 9.01
CA TYR A 128 -4.61 10.42 9.65
C TYR A 128 -3.14 10.54 10.06
N TRP A 129 -2.27 10.85 9.09
CA TRP A 129 -0.83 10.89 9.31
C TRP A 129 -0.38 12.03 10.23
N ALA A 130 -1.14 13.13 10.30
CA ALA A 130 -0.85 14.26 11.17
C ALA A 130 -1.34 14.06 12.63
N THR A 131 -2.42 13.29 12.86
CA THR A 131 -3.16 13.35 14.14
C THR A 131 -3.40 12.01 14.83
N ALA A 132 -3.33 10.88 14.13
CA ALA A 132 -3.72 9.59 14.70
C ALA A 132 -2.64 8.94 15.61
N GLY A 133 -1.57 9.67 15.94
CA GLY A 133 -0.41 9.09 16.65
C GLY A 133 0.24 7.97 15.84
N VAL A 134 0.29 8.17 14.53
CA VAL A 134 0.80 7.22 13.54
C VAL A 134 2.29 6.96 13.72
N GLY A 135 2.81 5.99 12.96
CA GLY A 135 4.23 5.84 12.86
C GLY A 135 4.85 5.12 14.04
N THR A 136 4.10 4.31 14.80
CA THR A 136 4.70 3.29 15.68
C THR A 136 4.35 1.92 15.15
N TYR A 137 5.34 1.06 14.93
CA TYR A 137 5.17 -0.27 14.37
C TYR A 137 5.90 -1.26 15.24
N ASN A 138 5.17 -1.98 16.10
CA ASN A 138 5.74 -3.10 16.84
C ASN A 138 6.39 -4.06 15.84
N THR A 139 7.47 -4.73 16.22
CA THR A 139 8.14 -5.73 15.38
C THR A 139 8.95 -6.66 16.26
N SER A 140 9.54 -7.67 15.66
CA SER A 140 10.41 -8.63 16.35
C SER A 140 11.72 -8.82 15.59
N ALA A 141 12.71 -9.34 16.28
CA ALA A 141 13.93 -9.85 15.69
C ALA A 141 13.89 -11.37 15.63
N VAL A 142 14.54 -11.99 14.64
CA VAL A 142 14.75 -13.45 14.59
C VAL A 142 16.19 -13.74 15.00
N VAL A 143 16.38 -14.59 16.00
CA VAL A 143 17.68 -14.89 16.59
C VAL A 143 17.95 -16.39 16.51
N TYR A 144 19.06 -16.75 15.86
CA TYR A 144 19.65 -18.08 15.93
C TYR A 144 20.83 -18.09 16.90
N GLN A 145 20.78 -18.98 17.89
CA GLN A 145 21.84 -19.19 18.85
C GLN A 145 22.25 -20.67 18.85
N PRO A 146 23.49 -21.00 18.46
CA PRO A 146 23.99 -22.36 18.55
C PRO A 146 24.36 -22.73 19.99
N ASN A 147 24.33 -24.03 20.29
CA ASN A 147 24.84 -24.65 21.51
C ASN A 147 25.92 -25.68 21.13
N TYR A 148 26.96 -25.17 20.48
CA TYR A 148 28.15 -25.94 20.13
C TYR A 148 28.98 -26.28 21.37
N ARG A 149 29.75 -27.37 21.27
CA ARG A 149 30.56 -27.88 22.38
C ARG A 149 32.04 -27.54 22.21
N GLU A 150 32.54 -27.59 20.98
CA GLU A 150 33.97 -27.49 20.70
C GLU A 150 34.32 -26.18 19.99
N TYR A 151 33.38 -25.62 19.22
CA TYR A 151 33.50 -24.31 18.60
C TYR A 151 33.02 -23.18 19.53
N GLY A 152 33.87 -22.79 20.49
CA GLY A 152 33.55 -21.77 21.50
C GLY A 152 33.46 -20.32 20.99
N GLY A 153 33.86 -20.05 19.74
CA GLY A 153 33.82 -18.70 19.15
C GLY A 153 32.60 -18.44 18.26
N SER A 154 31.53 -19.21 18.44
CA SER A 154 30.36 -19.16 17.57
C SER A 154 29.54 -17.89 17.77
N PRO A 155 29.14 -17.21 16.69
CA PRO A 155 28.27 -16.04 16.80
C PRO A 155 26.83 -16.45 17.11
N THR A 156 26.11 -15.52 17.72
CA THR A 156 24.64 -15.48 17.63
C THR A 156 24.29 -14.71 16.35
N THR A 157 23.49 -15.31 15.46
CA THR A 157 23.06 -14.69 14.21
C THR A 157 21.69 -14.05 14.41
N VAL A 158 21.58 -12.76 14.09
CA VAL A 158 20.40 -11.93 14.35
C VAL A 158 19.91 -11.30 13.06
N TYR A 159 18.63 -11.47 12.77
CA TYR A 159 17.89 -10.66 11.81
C TYR A 159 17.04 -9.64 12.57
N GLY A 160 17.24 -8.35 12.31
CA GLY A 160 16.45 -7.27 12.92
C GLY A 160 16.59 -5.99 12.12
N ASN A 161 15.50 -5.20 12.06
CA ASN A 161 15.44 -3.95 11.30
C ASN A 161 15.98 -4.08 9.86
N SER A 162 15.64 -5.19 9.18
CA SER A 162 16.08 -5.59 7.83
C SER A 162 17.58 -5.97 7.65
N VAL A 163 18.37 -5.96 8.73
CA VAL A 163 19.80 -6.32 8.73
C VAL A 163 19.97 -7.74 9.26
N LEU A 164 20.80 -8.54 8.59
CA LEU A 164 21.33 -9.78 9.14
C LEU A 164 22.77 -9.54 9.61
N TYR A 165 23.07 -9.91 10.85
CA TYR A 165 24.40 -9.71 11.45
C TYR A 165 24.71 -10.78 12.50
N ASN A 166 25.99 -10.89 12.84
CA ASN A 166 26.50 -11.74 13.90
C ASN A 166 26.91 -10.90 15.10
N THR A 167 26.54 -11.35 16.30
CA THR A 167 27.04 -10.80 17.58
C THR A 167 27.87 -11.85 18.30
N PHE A 168 28.96 -11.43 18.92
CA PHE A 168 29.89 -12.31 19.65
C PHE A 168 29.92 -11.95 21.15
N ASP A 169 30.25 -12.92 22.00
CA ASP A 169 30.28 -12.73 23.47
C ASP A 169 31.27 -11.66 23.94
N ASN A 170 32.27 -11.32 23.12
CA ASN A 170 33.21 -10.22 23.38
C ASN A 170 32.66 -8.83 23.00
N GLY A 171 31.39 -8.74 22.62
CA GLY A 171 30.73 -7.50 22.18
C GLY A 171 31.02 -7.10 20.73
N ALA A 172 31.81 -7.87 19.99
CA ALA A 172 32.04 -7.61 18.58
C ALA A 172 30.77 -7.91 17.77
N ASN A 173 30.53 -7.09 16.75
CA ASN A 173 29.44 -7.27 15.80
C ASN A 173 30.00 -7.34 14.38
N ARG A 174 29.34 -8.13 13.51
CA ARG A 174 29.69 -8.21 12.08
C ARG A 174 28.42 -8.27 11.24
N THR A 175 28.23 -7.29 10.37
CA THR A 175 27.13 -7.28 9.40
C THR A 175 27.35 -8.37 8.34
N LEU A 176 26.27 -9.07 7.98
CA LEU A 176 26.24 -10.07 6.91
C LEU A 176 25.50 -9.53 5.67
N THR A 177 24.57 -8.61 5.88
CA THR A 177 23.86 -7.88 4.82
C THR A 177 23.77 -6.40 5.15
N GLY A 178 23.54 -5.56 4.14
CA GLY A 178 23.08 -4.19 4.37
C GLY A 178 21.64 -4.13 4.90
N GLN A 179 21.25 -2.96 5.40
CA GLN A 179 19.86 -2.65 5.70
C GLN A 179 19.05 -2.42 4.41
N ARG A 180 17.73 -2.58 4.51
CA ARG A 180 16.73 -2.20 3.49
C ARG A 180 15.74 -1.15 4.00
N LEU A 181 15.81 -0.78 5.28
CA LEU A 181 14.90 0.18 5.92
C LEU A 181 14.92 1.56 5.26
N ILE A 182 16.08 2.09 4.88
CA ILE A 182 16.24 3.40 4.23
C ILE A 182 17.11 3.20 2.98
N GLN A 183 16.52 3.30 1.79
CA GLN A 183 17.19 3.10 0.51
C GLN A 183 17.06 4.36 -0.33
N GLY A 184 18.09 5.21 -0.31
CA GLY A 184 18.04 6.54 -0.92
C GLY A 184 16.88 7.33 -0.31
N ASN A 185 15.89 7.69 -1.13
CA ASN A 185 14.71 8.42 -0.69
C ASN A 185 13.51 7.52 -0.36
N THR A 186 13.68 6.21 -0.19
CA THR A 186 12.59 5.27 0.14
C THR A 186 12.79 4.68 1.53
N ILE A 187 11.73 4.68 2.33
CA ILE A 187 11.66 4.08 3.67
C ILE A 187 10.82 2.81 3.57
N ASP A 188 11.45 1.65 3.69
CA ASP A 188 10.81 0.33 3.61
C ASP A 188 10.61 -0.25 5.01
N LEU A 189 9.43 0.00 5.58
CA LEU A 189 9.07 -0.57 6.86
C LEU A 189 8.68 -2.04 6.70
N LEU A 190 9.23 -2.88 7.58
CA LEU A 190 8.88 -4.29 7.70
C LEU A 190 8.66 -4.64 9.16
N ALA A 191 7.39 -4.83 9.52
CA ALA A 191 7.00 -5.31 10.83
C ALA A 191 6.92 -6.84 10.82
N LEU A 192 7.70 -7.50 11.66
CA LEU A 192 7.60 -8.94 11.87
C LEU A 192 6.57 -9.26 12.96
N ARG A 193 5.71 -10.23 12.69
CA ARG A 193 4.66 -10.74 13.57
C ARG A 193 4.81 -12.24 13.77
N GLY A 194 4.21 -12.76 14.82
CA GLY A 194 4.21 -14.18 15.12
C GLY A 194 5.29 -14.64 16.11
N ASP A 195 5.15 -15.89 16.50
CA ASP A 195 5.98 -16.57 17.48
C ASP A 195 6.76 -17.71 16.82
N LEU A 196 8.07 -17.60 16.81
CA LEU A 196 8.97 -18.66 16.38
C LEU A 196 9.73 -19.15 17.61
N ARG A 197 9.63 -20.45 17.91
CA ARG A 197 10.31 -21.07 19.06
C ARG A 197 10.75 -22.49 18.73
N GLU A 198 11.77 -22.58 17.88
CA GLU A 198 12.32 -23.85 17.45
C GLU A 198 13.65 -24.17 18.14
N SER A 199 13.87 -25.43 18.47
CA SER A 199 15.15 -25.92 18.96
C SER A 199 15.36 -27.37 18.53
N GLY A 200 16.62 -27.74 18.28
CA GLY A 200 16.93 -29.10 17.86
C GLY A 200 18.35 -29.25 17.33
N ALA A 201 18.66 -30.48 16.90
CA ALA A 201 19.92 -30.86 16.25
C ALA A 201 19.73 -31.20 14.77
N THR A 202 18.63 -30.75 14.17
CA THR A 202 18.24 -31.04 12.79
C THR A 202 17.58 -29.82 12.17
N THR A 203 17.43 -29.86 10.86
CA THR A 203 16.73 -28.84 10.08
C THR A 203 15.27 -28.66 10.49
N LYS A 204 14.84 -27.40 10.54
CA LYS A 204 13.44 -27.00 10.71
C LYS A 204 12.98 -26.11 9.56
N THR A 205 11.73 -26.24 9.19
CA THR A 205 11.07 -25.33 8.25
C THR A 205 10.46 -24.18 9.04
N VAL A 206 10.74 -22.96 8.61
CA VAL A 206 10.19 -21.72 9.14
C VAL A 206 9.16 -21.22 8.15
N ASP A 207 7.91 -21.18 8.57
CA ASP A 207 6.83 -20.62 7.78
C ASP A 207 6.91 -19.09 7.78
N VAL A 208 6.63 -18.51 6.61
CA VAL A 208 6.60 -17.08 6.35
C VAL A 208 5.31 -16.77 5.63
N GLU A 209 4.51 -15.86 6.18
CA GLU A 209 3.23 -15.45 5.60
C GLU A 209 3.13 -13.94 5.46
N THR A 210 2.53 -13.47 4.37
CA THR A 210 2.21 -12.05 4.18
C THR A 210 0.96 -11.73 4.97
N LEU A 211 1.03 -10.70 5.82
CA LEU A 211 -0.14 -10.22 6.59
C LEU A 211 -0.69 -8.94 5.98
N SER A 212 0.18 -7.96 5.75
CA SER A 212 -0.12 -6.73 5.02
C SER A 212 0.96 -6.51 3.97
N GLU A 213 0.57 -6.52 2.70
CA GLU A 213 1.44 -6.41 1.53
C GLU A 213 1.67 -4.95 1.14
N ARG A 214 2.91 -4.57 0.84
CA ARG A 214 3.27 -3.23 0.33
C ARG A 214 2.65 -2.95 -1.04
N ARG A 215 1.42 -2.44 -1.08
CA ARG A 215 0.74 -2.08 -2.33
C ARG A 215 0.70 -0.59 -2.60
N ARG A 216 0.83 0.24 -1.57
CA ARG A 216 0.80 1.69 -1.71
C ARG A 216 2.07 2.33 -1.17
N THR A 217 2.25 3.58 -1.55
CA THR A 217 3.32 4.45 -1.05
C THR A 217 2.68 5.76 -0.64
N VAL A 218 3.17 6.36 0.44
CA VAL A 218 2.82 7.71 0.85
C VAL A 218 4.08 8.57 0.83
N THR A 219 3.96 9.80 0.35
CA THR A 219 5.06 10.75 0.31
C THR A 219 5.15 11.44 1.67
N VAL A 220 6.31 11.40 2.32
CA VAL A 220 6.58 12.05 3.61
C VAL A 220 7.69 13.09 3.46
N GLU A 221 7.68 14.11 4.31
CA GLU A 221 8.63 15.23 4.24
C GLU A 221 9.53 15.29 5.47
N SER A 222 10.80 15.64 5.25
CA SER A 222 11.76 16.02 6.29
C SER A 222 12.18 17.46 6.03
N GLU A 223 12.13 18.32 7.05
CA GLU A 223 12.51 19.72 6.93
C GLU A 223 13.69 20.06 7.85
N ALA A 224 14.50 21.06 7.49
CA ALA A 224 15.65 21.47 8.31
C ALA A 224 15.26 21.97 9.72
N GLY A 225 14.04 22.48 9.89
CA GLY A 225 13.49 22.91 11.17
C GLY A 225 12.63 21.86 11.87
N ASP A 226 12.26 20.79 11.17
CA ASP A 226 11.40 19.71 11.64
C ASP A 226 11.79 18.39 10.96
N PRO A 227 12.95 17.82 11.33
CA PRO A 227 13.47 16.65 10.64
C PRO A 227 12.62 15.40 10.92
N LEU A 228 12.53 14.53 9.91
CA LEU A 228 11.87 13.24 10.03
C LEU A 228 12.85 12.20 10.60
N PHE A 229 12.41 11.49 11.63
CA PHE A 229 13.20 10.41 12.24
C PHE A 229 12.60 9.03 11.94
N VAL A 230 13.49 8.06 11.72
CA VAL A 230 13.16 6.63 11.76
C VAL A 230 13.88 6.00 12.95
N ASN A 231 13.16 5.76 14.04
CA ASN A 231 13.75 5.20 15.24
C ASN A 231 13.67 3.67 15.23
N VAL A 232 14.76 3.02 15.62
CA VAL A 232 14.85 1.55 15.67
C VAL A 232 15.53 1.10 16.96
N THR A 233 15.12 -0.05 17.46
CA THR A 233 15.82 -0.76 18.55
C THR A 233 16.63 -1.92 17.97
N SER A 234 17.96 -1.88 18.14
CA SER A 234 18.90 -2.85 17.53
C SER A 234 20.06 -3.19 18.47
N ARG A 235 20.73 -4.34 18.27
CA ARG A 235 21.99 -4.65 18.99
C ARG A 235 23.21 -4.00 18.36
N LEU A 236 23.06 -3.40 17.18
CA LEU A 236 24.10 -2.61 16.53
C LEU A 236 24.05 -1.19 17.09
N SER A 237 25.20 -0.57 17.36
CA SER A 237 25.27 0.81 17.84
C SER A 237 25.00 1.82 16.71
N ALA A 238 24.71 3.07 17.06
CA ALA A 238 24.57 4.16 16.08
C ALA A 238 25.81 4.32 15.19
N ASP A 239 27.02 4.13 15.74
CA ASP A 239 28.27 4.16 14.98
C ASP A 239 28.29 3.10 13.86
N VAL A 240 27.88 1.86 14.16
CA VAL A 240 27.80 0.80 13.13
C VAL A 240 26.76 1.15 12.08
N TRP A 241 25.64 1.79 12.46
CA TRP A 241 24.65 2.25 11.49
C TRP A 241 25.22 3.33 10.56
N ASN A 242 25.95 4.31 11.10
CA ASN A 242 26.58 5.38 10.30
C ASN A 242 27.71 4.87 9.40
N ASP A 243 28.58 4.00 9.93
CA ASP A 243 29.80 3.59 9.24
C ASP A 243 29.53 2.51 8.17
N ASP A 244 28.61 1.57 8.44
CA ASP A 244 28.44 0.36 7.63
C ASP A 244 27.07 0.23 6.93
N LEU A 245 26.02 0.95 7.37
CA LEU A 245 24.64 0.65 6.94
C LEU A 245 23.89 1.82 6.28
N LEU A 246 24.10 3.05 6.73
CA LEU A 246 23.39 4.23 6.24
C LEU A 246 24.11 4.87 5.05
N GLY A 247 23.32 5.50 4.19
CA GLY A 247 23.83 6.37 3.12
C GLY A 247 24.07 7.79 3.63
N SER A 248 24.56 8.67 2.76
CA SER A 248 24.88 10.06 3.12
C SER A 248 23.65 10.94 3.41
N ASN A 249 22.44 10.45 3.19
CA ASN A 249 21.19 11.19 3.35
C ASN A 249 20.48 10.94 4.69
N ALA A 250 21.15 10.26 5.62
CA ALA A 250 20.63 9.94 6.94
C ALA A 250 21.78 9.83 7.95
N ALA A 251 21.52 10.18 9.21
CA ALA A 251 22.48 10.07 10.30
C ALA A 251 21.84 9.41 11.53
N ALA A 252 22.48 8.38 12.06
CA ALA A 252 22.09 7.70 13.29
C ALA A 252 22.71 8.38 14.53
N SER A 253 21.92 8.50 15.58
CA SER A 253 22.36 8.93 16.92
C SER A 253 21.87 7.97 17.99
N ASP A 254 22.61 7.91 19.11
CA ASP A 254 22.22 7.10 20.27
C ASP A 254 21.11 7.81 21.07
N ALA A 255 19.96 7.16 21.18
CA ALA A 255 18.80 7.61 21.94
C ALA A 255 18.63 6.81 23.25
N GLY A 256 19.64 6.04 23.65
CA GLY A 256 19.70 5.27 24.90
C GLY A 256 19.70 3.77 24.68
N SER A 257 19.51 3.00 25.75
CA SER A 257 19.49 1.54 25.68
C SER A 257 18.31 0.92 26.43
N VAL A 258 17.99 -0.31 26.05
CA VAL A 258 16.96 -1.14 26.70
C VAL A 258 17.46 -2.58 26.80
N THR A 259 17.14 -3.26 27.90
CA THR A 259 17.50 -4.68 28.08
C THR A 259 16.28 -5.57 27.83
N ILE A 260 16.40 -6.49 26.88
CA ILE A 260 15.34 -7.44 26.49
C ILE A 260 15.90 -8.86 26.60
N ASP A 261 15.24 -9.72 27.36
CA ASP A 261 15.70 -11.08 27.66
C ASP A 261 17.15 -11.15 28.19
N GLY A 262 17.57 -10.14 28.97
CA GLY A 262 18.93 -10.06 29.52
C GLY A 262 20.01 -9.63 28.51
N VAL A 263 19.63 -9.16 27.32
CA VAL A 263 20.53 -8.61 26.31
C VAL A 263 20.24 -7.12 26.11
N GLU A 264 21.30 -6.30 26.07
CA GLU A 264 21.19 -4.87 25.80
C GLU A 264 20.98 -4.59 24.30
N TYR A 265 20.08 -3.65 24.02
CA TYR A 265 19.80 -3.08 22.69
C TYR A 265 19.97 -1.57 22.76
N HIS A 266 20.50 -0.99 21.69
CA HIS A 266 20.54 0.44 21.46
C HIS A 266 19.21 0.91 20.87
N ARG A 267 18.68 2.02 21.37
CA ARG A 267 17.64 2.80 20.73
C ARG A 267 18.33 3.83 19.85
N ILE A 268 18.08 3.76 18.55
CA ILE A 268 18.79 4.55 17.55
C ILE A 268 17.78 5.48 16.91
N ALA A 269 18.08 6.78 16.92
CA ALA A 269 17.32 7.77 16.18
C ALA A 269 18.03 8.07 14.86
N ILE A 270 17.43 7.68 13.74
CA ILE A 270 17.96 7.93 12.40
C ILE A 270 17.29 9.19 11.85
N GLU A 271 18.01 10.30 11.85
CA GLU A 271 17.59 11.58 11.30
C GLU A 271 17.76 11.57 9.78
N LEU A 272 16.72 11.94 9.02
CA LEU A 272 16.77 12.04 7.57
C LEU A 272 17.07 13.48 7.14
N ASP A 273 17.97 13.63 6.16
CA ASP A 273 18.26 14.94 5.58
C ASP A 273 17.00 15.61 5.01
N PRO A 274 16.92 16.95 4.98
CA PRO A 274 15.77 17.65 4.42
C PRO A 274 15.45 17.23 2.99
N GLY A 275 14.19 16.91 2.73
CA GLY A 275 13.73 16.44 1.44
C GLY A 275 12.47 15.58 1.51
N THR A 276 12.11 15.00 0.37
CA THR A 276 10.90 14.20 0.19
C THR A 276 11.24 12.71 0.10
N TYR A 277 10.55 11.90 0.89
CA TYR A 277 10.77 10.46 0.99
C TYR A 277 9.50 9.68 0.65
N ARG A 278 9.66 8.47 0.13
CA ARG A 278 8.59 7.51 -0.12
C ARG A 278 8.51 6.54 1.04
N LEU A 279 7.40 6.53 1.76
CA LEU A 279 7.15 5.57 2.83
C LEU A 279 6.24 4.46 2.33
N ARG A 280 6.68 3.21 2.50
CA ARG A 280 5.85 2.01 2.29
C ARG A 280 6.09 1.02 3.41
N GLY A 281 5.02 0.41 3.91
CA GLY A 281 5.06 -0.50 5.05
C GLY A 281 4.43 -1.84 4.76
N ALA A 282 4.87 -2.86 5.48
CA ALA A 282 4.26 -4.19 5.45
C ALA A 282 4.35 -4.87 6.82
N ALA A 283 3.46 -5.83 7.02
CA ALA A 283 3.52 -6.80 8.10
C ALA A 283 3.71 -8.21 7.54
N VAL A 284 4.68 -8.93 8.10
CA VAL A 284 5.00 -10.31 7.70
C VAL A 284 5.01 -11.20 8.94
N GLY A 285 4.28 -12.30 8.85
CA GLY A 285 4.26 -13.37 9.83
C GLY A 285 5.47 -14.28 9.69
N VAL A 286 6.05 -14.68 10.82
CA VAL A 286 7.12 -15.68 10.90
C VAL A 286 6.83 -16.67 12.02
N GLY A 287 6.88 -17.97 11.69
CA GLY A 287 6.46 -19.01 12.63
C GLY A 287 4.96 -19.03 12.84
N ALA A 288 4.51 -19.24 14.08
CA ALA A 288 3.09 -19.30 14.41
C ALA A 288 2.48 -17.90 14.54
N VAL A 289 1.45 -17.61 13.75
CA VAL A 289 0.67 -16.37 13.83
C VAL A 289 -0.76 -16.70 14.26
N SER A 290 -1.29 -15.97 15.24
CA SER A 290 -2.67 -16.14 15.71
C SER A 290 -3.65 -15.39 14.80
N ASP A 291 -4.91 -15.80 14.79
CA ASP A 291 -5.94 -15.11 13.99
C ASP A 291 -6.08 -13.63 14.40
N THR A 292 -5.98 -13.34 15.70
CA THR A 292 -5.98 -11.97 16.20
C THR A 292 -4.80 -11.15 15.67
N GLU A 293 -3.61 -11.74 15.51
CA GLU A 293 -2.47 -11.01 14.93
C GLU A 293 -2.63 -10.81 13.41
N ARG A 294 -3.32 -11.72 12.71
CA ARG A 294 -3.67 -11.52 11.29
C ARG A 294 -4.64 -10.36 11.12
N GLU A 295 -5.73 -10.38 11.90
CA GLU A 295 -6.75 -9.33 11.89
C GLU A 295 -6.12 -7.97 12.21
N ARG A 296 -5.34 -7.88 13.30
CA ARG A 296 -4.65 -6.64 13.70
C ARG A 296 -3.64 -6.11 12.69
N ALA A 297 -3.04 -6.99 11.88
CA ALA A 297 -2.08 -6.57 10.87
C ALA A 297 -2.76 -5.81 9.72
N THR A 298 -4.06 -6.05 9.52
CA THR A 298 -4.90 -5.45 8.47
C THR A 298 -6.08 -4.66 9.04
N ASP A 299 -6.02 -4.23 10.31
CA ASP A 299 -7.07 -3.40 10.91
C ASP A 299 -7.27 -2.13 10.04
N PRO A 300 -8.52 -1.79 9.65
CA PRO A 300 -8.84 -0.52 9.03
C PRO A 300 -8.31 0.64 9.89
N ALA A 301 -7.56 1.55 9.28
CA ALA A 301 -6.95 2.68 9.99
C ALA A 301 -7.49 4.02 9.52
N TYR A 302 -7.79 4.15 8.22
CA TYR A 302 -8.42 5.32 7.64
C TYR A 302 -9.03 4.95 6.28
N MET A 303 -9.80 5.87 5.71
CA MET A 303 -10.34 5.72 4.37
C MET A 303 -10.04 6.95 3.53
N VAL A 304 -10.05 6.80 2.21
CA VAL A 304 -9.97 7.91 1.25
C VAL A 304 -11.09 7.79 0.22
N VAL A 305 -11.56 8.92 -0.29
CA VAL A 305 -12.54 8.95 -1.39
C VAL A 305 -11.77 8.90 -2.70
N THR A 306 -11.84 7.76 -3.40
CA THR A 306 -11.12 7.53 -4.66
C THR A 306 -11.92 7.99 -5.87
N ASP A 307 -13.24 7.88 -5.79
CA ASP A 307 -14.16 8.46 -6.74
C ASP A 307 -15.24 9.21 -5.97
N GLY A 308 -15.51 10.43 -6.42
CA GLY A 308 -16.43 11.36 -5.77
C GLY A 308 -17.87 10.90 -5.88
N TYR A 309 -18.80 11.84 -5.75
CA TYR A 309 -20.22 11.55 -5.96
C TYR A 309 -20.62 11.88 -7.40
N ASP A 310 -21.50 11.07 -7.96
CA ASP A 310 -22.18 11.34 -9.23
C ASP A 310 -23.33 12.36 -9.04
N VAL A 311 -23.41 13.35 -9.92
CA VAL A 311 -24.57 14.25 -9.97
C VAL A 311 -25.73 13.53 -10.63
N ILE A 312 -26.80 13.29 -9.87
CA ILE A 312 -28.03 12.66 -10.36
C ILE A 312 -29.22 13.61 -10.22
N SER A 313 -30.15 13.58 -11.16
CA SER A 313 -31.38 14.37 -11.07
C SER A 313 -32.39 13.77 -10.10
N ASN A 314 -33.41 14.56 -9.76
CA ASN A 314 -34.55 14.07 -8.98
C ASN A 314 -35.47 13.13 -9.79
N GLU A 315 -35.09 12.71 -11.00
CA GLU A 315 -35.81 11.70 -11.77
C GLU A 315 -35.76 10.37 -11.01
N SER A 316 -36.92 9.92 -10.54
CA SER A 316 -37.02 8.74 -9.68
C SER A 316 -36.31 7.54 -10.30
N GLY A 317 -35.33 7.00 -9.56
CA GLY A 317 -34.59 5.81 -9.95
C GLY A 317 -33.29 6.06 -10.73
N GLU A 318 -32.91 7.31 -11.01
CA GLU A 318 -31.54 7.61 -11.45
C GLU A 318 -30.56 7.24 -10.33
N THR A 319 -29.49 6.52 -10.68
CA THR A 319 -28.48 6.01 -9.75
C THR A 319 -27.15 6.71 -9.93
N GLY A 320 -26.41 6.85 -8.83
CA GLY A 320 -25.07 7.40 -8.77
C GLY A 320 -24.22 6.60 -7.80
N THR A 321 -22.92 6.81 -7.85
CA THR A 321 -21.95 6.07 -7.05
C THR A 321 -20.99 6.98 -6.31
N ILE A 322 -20.48 6.49 -5.18
CA ILE A 322 -19.32 7.00 -4.46
C ILE A 322 -18.39 5.82 -4.23
N THR A 323 -17.09 5.95 -4.52
CA THR A 323 -16.12 4.89 -4.23
C THR A 323 -15.09 5.35 -3.22
N VAL A 324 -14.89 4.53 -2.19
CA VAL A 324 -13.94 4.78 -1.12
C VAL A 324 -12.95 3.63 -0.99
N GLU A 325 -11.70 3.92 -0.66
CA GLU A 325 -10.66 2.93 -0.38
C GLU A 325 -10.32 2.95 1.11
N VAL A 326 -10.43 1.80 1.77
CA VAL A 326 -10.04 1.60 3.17
C VAL A 326 -8.60 1.10 3.23
N ARG A 327 -7.80 1.73 4.09
CA ARG A 327 -6.38 1.44 4.25
C ARG A 327 -6.01 1.11 5.68
N ASP A 328 -5.02 0.23 5.85
CA ASP A 328 -4.44 -0.12 7.13
C ASP A 328 -3.40 0.92 7.59
N ARG A 329 -2.80 0.67 8.76
CA ARG A 329 -1.75 1.53 9.35
C ARG A 329 -0.46 1.63 8.54
N PHE A 330 -0.28 0.76 7.54
CA PHE A 330 0.85 0.73 6.62
C PHE A 330 0.51 1.42 5.29
N ASN A 331 -0.68 2.04 5.19
CA ASN A 331 -1.26 2.63 3.97
C ASN A 331 -1.60 1.58 2.90
N ASN A 332 -1.70 0.29 3.24
CA ASN A 332 -2.09 -0.75 2.28
C ASN A 332 -3.60 -0.97 2.29
N PRO A 333 -4.20 -1.38 1.16
CA PRO A 333 -5.65 -1.57 1.09
C PRO A 333 -6.10 -2.77 1.93
N VAL A 334 -7.25 -2.63 2.60
CA VAL A 334 -7.83 -3.67 3.46
C VAL A 334 -8.99 -4.32 2.76
N THR A 335 -8.93 -5.64 2.56
CA THR A 335 -10.01 -6.44 1.97
C THR A 335 -11.03 -6.88 3.03
N GLY A 336 -12.32 -6.84 2.69
CA GLY A 336 -13.40 -7.27 3.58
C GLY A 336 -13.63 -6.34 4.77
N ALA A 337 -13.12 -5.10 4.72
CA ALA A 337 -13.42 -4.09 5.72
C ALA A 337 -14.88 -3.63 5.56
N THR A 338 -15.57 -3.47 6.69
CA THR A 338 -16.93 -2.95 6.72
C THR A 338 -16.92 -1.42 6.57
N VAL A 339 -17.64 -0.94 5.56
CA VAL A 339 -17.91 0.49 5.32
C VAL A 339 -19.41 0.73 5.54
N ASN A 340 -19.75 1.73 6.37
CA ASN A 340 -21.13 2.14 6.58
C ASN A 340 -21.42 3.40 5.78
N ALA A 341 -22.62 3.48 5.21
CA ALA A 341 -23.12 4.69 4.59
C ALA A 341 -24.53 5.03 5.10
N ASP A 342 -24.82 6.32 5.15
CA ASP A 342 -26.12 6.86 5.53
C ASP A 342 -26.48 8.00 4.57
N ALA A 343 -27.62 7.87 3.89
CA ALA A 343 -28.19 8.90 3.03
C ALA A 343 -29.36 9.58 3.76
N ASP A 344 -29.64 10.85 3.44
CA ASP A 344 -30.70 11.62 4.12
C ASP A 344 -32.12 11.04 4.03
N GLY A 345 -32.38 10.15 3.07
CA GLY A 345 -33.68 9.50 2.83
C GLY A 345 -34.77 10.44 2.31
N THR A 346 -34.48 11.72 2.10
CA THR A 346 -35.39 12.74 1.60
C THR A 346 -35.20 12.97 0.10
N TYR A 347 -33.94 13.02 -0.34
CA TYR A 347 -33.58 13.23 -1.74
C TYR A 347 -32.84 12.02 -2.29
N LEU A 348 -32.01 11.38 -1.47
CA LEU A 348 -31.19 10.21 -1.83
C LEU A 348 -31.49 9.02 -0.92
N GLU A 349 -31.48 7.83 -1.50
CA GLU A 349 -31.57 6.54 -0.81
C GLU A 349 -30.43 5.62 -1.27
N LEU A 350 -29.91 4.80 -0.35
CA LEU A 350 -28.96 3.75 -0.70
C LEU A 350 -29.66 2.58 -1.40
N VAL A 351 -29.02 2.02 -2.43
CA VAL A 351 -29.59 0.92 -3.23
C VAL A 351 -29.46 -0.42 -2.51
N ASP A 352 -28.26 -0.74 -2.01
CA ASP A 352 -27.92 -2.04 -1.43
C ASP A 352 -27.95 -2.08 0.11
N GLY A 353 -28.48 -1.04 0.74
CA GLY A 353 -28.52 -0.87 2.19
C GLY A 353 -27.33 -0.08 2.75
N PRO A 354 -27.17 -0.03 4.09
CA PRO A 354 -26.24 0.89 4.74
C PRO A 354 -24.83 0.33 4.94
N THR A 355 -24.56 -0.91 4.55
CA THR A 355 -23.30 -1.59 4.87
C THR A 355 -22.70 -2.26 3.64
N PHE A 356 -21.42 -1.99 3.41
CA PHE A 356 -20.65 -2.44 2.26
C PHE A 356 -19.37 -3.12 2.75
N GLU A 357 -18.80 -4.01 1.93
CA GLU A 357 -17.51 -4.65 2.19
C GLU A 357 -16.52 -4.29 1.08
N THR A 358 -15.27 -4.05 1.47
CA THR A 358 -14.22 -3.71 0.51
C THR A 358 -13.72 -4.93 -0.29
N ASN A 359 -13.35 -4.70 -1.55
CA ASN A 359 -12.78 -5.70 -2.45
C ASN A 359 -11.27 -5.96 -2.20
N ALA A 360 -10.60 -6.68 -3.11
CA ALA A 360 -9.17 -7.00 -3.00
C ALA A 360 -8.26 -5.75 -3.07
N GLU A 361 -8.73 -4.71 -3.75
CA GLU A 361 -8.11 -3.41 -3.89
C GLU A 361 -8.42 -2.46 -2.72
N GLY A 362 -9.19 -2.94 -1.72
CA GLY A 362 -9.61 -2.19 -0.55
C GLY A 362 -10.73 -1.19 -0.81
N GLU A 363 -11.42 -1.29 -1.95
CA GLU A 363 -12.44 -0.35 -2.38
C GLU A 363 -13.84 -0.86 -2.08
N ALA A 364 -14.72 0.05 -1.64
CA ALA A 364 -16.16 -0.15 -1.53
C ALA A 364 -16.88 0.91 -2.37
N THR A 365 -17.76 0.47 -3.25
CA THR A 365 -18.62 1.34 -4.06
C THR A 365 -20.00 1.40 -3.43
N ILE A 366 -20.42 2.60 -3.06
CA ILE A 366 -21.71 2.92 -2.48
C ILE A 366 -22.62 3.39 -3.63
N GLU A 367 -23.63 2.60 -3.96
CA GLU A 367 -24.65 2.99 -4.93
C GLU A 367 -25.85 3.64 -4.21
N TYR A 368 -26.24 4.82 -4.70
CA TYR A 368 -27.41 5.55 -4.24
C TYR A 368 -28.30 5.93 -5.42
N ARG A 369 -29.55 6.27 -5.11
CA ARG A 369 -30.54 6.69 -6.10
C ARG A 369 -31.34 7.88 -5.62
N SER A 370 -31.92 8.62 -6.55
CA SER A 370 -32.85 9.69 -6.22
C SER A 370 -34.24 9.15 -5.84
N VAL A 371 -34.93 9.84 -4.94
CA VAL A 371 -36.23 9.42 -4.38
C VAL A 371 -37.43 9.99 -5.16
N GLY A 372 -37.22 10.75 -6.24
CA GLY A 372 -38.32 11.33 -7.02
C GLY A 372 -38.99 12.55 -6.35
N THR A 373 -38.26 13.29 -5.51
CA THR A 373 -38.78 14.43 -4.72
C THR A 373 -38.49 15.78 -5.38
N THR A 374 -38.93 16.91 -4.80
CA THR A 374 -38.54 18.24 -5.28
C THR A 374 -37.02 18.40 -5.19
N ALA A 375 -36.43 19.17 -6.09
CA ALA A 375 -35.00 19.49 -6.03
C ALA A 375 -34.58 20.04 -4.67
N GLY A 376 -33.37 19.70 -4.24
CA GLY A 376 -32.82 20.16 -2.98
C GLY A 376 -31.39 19.65 -2.75
N ASP A 377 -30.88 20.03 -1.58
CA ASP A 377 -29.54 19.68 -1.12
C ASP A 377 -29.59 18.36 -0.36
N ALA A 378 -28.96 17.35 -0.92
CA ALA A 378 -28.85 16.04 -0.32
C ALA A 378 -27.55 15.86 0.48
N SER A 379 -27.50 14.80 1.27
CA SER A 379 -26.30 14.40 1.98
C SER A 379 -26.12 12.89 2.06
N ILE A 380 -24.86 12.46 1.98
CA ILE A 380 -24.41 11.09 2.22
C ILE A 380 -23.21 11.15 3.18
N ASN A 381 -23.28 10.40 4.28
CA ASN A 381 -22.14 10.13 5.16
C ASN A 381 -21.61 8.74 4.85
N VAL A 382 -20.30 8.60 4.71
CA VAL A 382 -19.62 7.30 4.59
C VAL A 382 -18.60 7.19 5.72
N SER A 383 -18.53 6.05 6.40
CA SER A 383 -17.65 5.87 7.56
C SER A 383 -17.18 4.43 7.78
N ILE A 384 -15.95 4.29 8.27
CA ILE A 384 -15.42 3.04 8.87
C ILE A 384 -15.27 3.16 10.39
N GLY A 385 -15.44 4.36 10.94
CA GLY A 385 -15.23 4.67 12.34
C GLY A 385 -15.69 6.07 12.70
N ALA A 386 -15.16 6.63 13.79
CA ALA A 386 -15.63 7.89 14.37
C ALA A 386 -14.67 9.06 14.17
N ALA A 387 -13.42 8.80 13.78
CA ALA A 387 -12.43 9.85 13.57
C ALA A 387 -12.62 10.54 12.22
N ASP A 388 -12.17 11.80 12.10
CA ASP A 388 -12.34 12.58 10.87
C ASP A 388 -11.69 11.92 9.64
N TYR A 389 -10.59 11.18 9.82
CA TYR A 389 -9.93 10.42 8.75
C TYR A 389 -10.60 9.07 8.42
N GLU A 390 -11.59 8.68 9.22
CA GLU A 390 -12.39 7.45 9.04
C GLU A 390 -13.78 7.76 8.45
N GLN A 391 -14.05 9.01 8.05
CA GLN A 391 -15.35 9.44 7.54
C GLN A 391 -15.21 10.37 6.34
N ALA A 392 -16.23 10.36 5.47
CA ALA A 392 -16.41 11.34 4.41
C ALA A 392 -17.86 11.85 4.46
N ASN A 393 -18.02 13.16 4.60
CA ASN A 393 -19.32 13.82 4.65
C ASN A 393 -19.57 14.58 3.34
N PHE A 394 -20.49 14.07 2.55
CA PHE A 394 -20.96 14.73 1.35
C PHE A 394 -22.24 15.49 1.71
N THR A 395 -22.19 16.82 1.69
CA THR A 395 -23.33 17.69 1.99
C THR A 395 -23.53 18.70 0.88
N GLY A 396 -24.77 19.16 0.65
CA GLY A 396 -25.03 20.07 -0.46
C GLY A 396 -24.97 19.36 -1.81
N LEU A 397 -25.23 18.06 -1.82
CA LEU A 397 -25.31 17.28 -3.05
C LEU A 397 -26.55 17.74 -3.81
N ALA A 398 -26.35 18.56 -4.84
CA ALA A 398 -27.45 19.09 -5.61
C ALA A 398 -28.18 17.95 -6.34
N VAL A 399 -29.46 17.74 -5.99
CA VAL A 399 -30.36 16.87 -6.74
C VAL A 399 -31.27 17.77 -7.59
N PRO A 400 -30.84 18.15 -8.81
CA PRO A 400 -31.57 19.11 -9.63
C PRO A 400 -32.93 18.57 -10.06
N ALA A 401 -33.87 19.49 -10.28
CA ALA A 401 -35.17 19.14 -10.83
C ALA A 401 -34.99 18.62 -12.27
N PHE A 402 -35.64 17.50 -12.55
CA PHE A 402 -35.90 17.01 -13.88
C PHE A 402 -37.00 17.89 -14.48
N ASP A 403 -36.60 18.94 -15.20
CA ASP A 403 -37.51 19.81 -15.93
C ASP A 403 -37.55 19.43 -17.40
N LEU A 404 -38.67 18.83 -17.82
CA LEU A 404 -39.06 18.73 -19.22
C LEU A 404 -39.66 20.07 -19.65
N GLY A 405 -38.84 21.14 -19.70
CA GLY A 405 -39.17 22.51 -20.11
C GLY A 405 -40.66 22.77 -20.35
N GLY A 406 -41.43 22.87 -19.27
CA GLY A 406 -42.89 22.96 -19.29
C GLY A 406 -43.40 24.35 -18.92
N GLY A 407 -42.92 25.40 -19.58
CA GLY A 407 -43.39 26.76 -19.37
C GLY A 407 -44.76 27.00 -19.97
N ASP A 408 -45.80 27.07 -19.13
CA ASP A 408 -47.14 27.50 -19.52
C ASP A 408 -47.12 28.98 -19.95
N GLY A 409 -47.33 29.20 -21.25
CA GLY A 409 -47.88 30.44 -21.81
C GLY A 409 -47.03 31.71 -21.74
N GLY A 410 -46.17 31.93 -22.75
CA GLY A 410 -45.79 33.30 -23.13
C GLY A 410 -44.45 33.49 -23.83
N GLY A 411 -44.28 32.98 -25.06
CA GLY A 411 -43.36 33.52 -26.08
C GLY A 411 -41.97 34.02 -25.65
N GLY A 412 -41.31 33.34 -24.71
CA GLY A 412 -39.91 33.57 -24.32
C GLY A 412 -38.97 32.59 -25.00
N GLU A 413 -37.70 32.98 -25.13
CA GLU A 413 -36.63 32.22 -25.78
C GLU A 413 -36.52 30.79 -25.20
N LEU A 414 -36.41 29.78 -26.07
CA LEU A 414 -36.41 28.36 -25.72
C LEU A 414 -35.18 27.91 -24.91
N ASN A 415 -34.11 28.70 -24.93
CA ASN A 415 -32.84 28.44 -24.25
C ASN A 415 -32.60 29.47 -23.15
N PRO A 416 -31.84 29.15 -22.10
CA PRO A 416 -31.39 30.12 -21.10
C PRO A 416 -30.86 31.40 -21.77
N GLY A 417 -31.43 32.54 -21.39
CA GLY A 417 -31.38 33.76 -22.21
C GLY A 417 -31.23 35.07 -21.43
N THR A 418 -30.78 35.03 -20.18
CA THR A 418 -30.60 36.24 -19.37
C THR A 418 -29.14 36.59 -19.09
N THR A 419 -28.91 37.88 -18.79
CA THR A 419 -27.61 38.36 -18.30
C THR A 419 -27.30 37.68 -16.97
N GLY A 420 -26.21 36.92 -16.90
CA GLY A 420 -25.82 36.16 -15.71
C GLY A 420 -25.78 34.64 -15.91
N ASP A 421 -25.88 34.15 -17.16
CA ASP A 421 -25.89 32.72 -17.49
C ASP A 421 -24.81 32.36 -18.54
N LEU A 422 -24.61 31.06 -18.78
CA LEU A 422 -23.86 30.54 -19.92
C LEU A 422 -24.78 30.50 -21.15
N ILE A 423 -24.74 31.55 -21.97
CA ILE A 423 -25.71 31.74 -23.05
C ILE A 423 -25.38 30.84 -24.23
N TYR A 424 -26.26 29.91 -24.57
CA TYR A 424 -26.18 29.18 -25.84
C TYR A 424 -26.51 30.10 -27.02
N THR A 425 -25.60 30.18 -27.99
CA THR A 425 -25.69 31.12 -29.11
C THR A 425 -26.08 30.46 -30.42
N SER A 426 -25.53 29.28 -30.73
CA SER A 426 -25.84 28.54 -31.95
C SER A 426 -25.33 27.10 -31.88
N ALA A 427 -25.94 26.25 -32.70
CA ALA A 427 -25.42 24.95 -33.11
C ALA A 427 -25.32 25.00 -34.62
N ALA A 428 -24.15 24.66 -35.17
CA ALA A 428 -23.92 24.66 -36.60
C ALA A 428 -23.39 23.31 -37.07
N LEU A 429 -23.90 22.81 -38.19
CA LEU A 429 -23.33 21.63 -38.83
C LEU A 429 -21.93 21.96 -39.37
N ASN A 430 -20.95 21.16 -38.97
CA ASN A 430 -19.60 21.30 -39.47
C ASN A 430 -19.32 20.25 -40.56
N ALA A 431 -19.21 20.72 -41.80
CA ALA A 431 -19.00 19.89 -43.00
C ALA A 431 -17.55 19.40 -43.20
N GLY A 432 -16.69 19.48 -42.17
CA GLY A 432 -15.27 19.13 -42.25
C GLY A 432 -14.94 17.63 -42.34
N GLY A 433 -15.92 16.72 -42.22
CA GLY A 433 -15.71 15.27 -42.16
C GLY A 433 -16.51 14.47 -43.19
N SER A 434 -15.99 13.30 -43.58
CA SER A 434 -16.74 12.30 -44.34
C SER A 434 -17.26 11.22 -43.39
N GLY A 435 -18.55 11.26 -43.04
CA GLY A 435 -19.27 10.13 -42.42
C GLY A 435 -19.69 10.28 -40.96
N SER A 436 -19.29 11.35 -40.27
CA SER A 436 -19.91 11.87 -39.05
C SER A 436 -20.25 13.34 -39.31
N GLU A 437 -21.48 13.76 -39.04
CA GLU A 437 -21.84 15.18 -39.10
C GLU A 437 -21.68 15.72 -37.68
N THR A 438 -20.57 16.41 -37.48
CA THR A 438 -20.22 17.03 -36.21
C THR A 438 -21.02 18.32 -36.03
N VAL A 439 -21.55 18.55 -34.84
CA VAL A 439 -22.30 19.77 -34.50
C VAL A 439 -21.45 20.66 -33.61
N ASP A 440 -21.18 21.87 -34.09
CA ASP A 440 -20.43 22.88 -33.36
C ASP A 440 -21.37 23.70 -32.47
N MET A 441 -21.18 23.58 -31.17
CA MET A 441 -21.96 24.20 -30.13
C MET A 441 -21.25 25.47 -29.65
N SER A 442 -21.91 26.62 -29.76
CA SER A 442 -21.33 27.92 -29.41
C SER A 442 -22.00 28.54 -28.18
N PHE A 443 -21.21 28.97 -27.20
CA PHE A 443 -21.69 29.58 -25.95
C PHE A 443 -21.01 30.91 -25.69
N ASN A 444 -21.71 31.81 -25.01
CA ASN A 444 -21.14 33.05 -24.50
C ASN A 444 -21.28 33.07 -22.98
N ASN A 445 -20.14 33.11 -22.29
CA ASN A 445 -20.14 33.26 -20.85
C ASN A 445 -20.32 34.74 -20.48
N THR A 446 -21.50 35.07 -19.95
CA THR A 446 -21.84 36.41 -19.47
C THR A 446 -21.58 36.64 -17.98
N LEU A 447 -21.09 35.63 -17.28
CA LEU A 447 -20.68 35.70 -15.89
C LEU A 447 -19.35 36.45 -15.73
N SER A 448 -18.96 36.76 -14.48
CA SER A 448 -17.76 37.54 -14.20
C SER A 448 -16.46 36.72 -14.12
N GLU A 449 -16.56 35.39 -14.12
CA GLU A 449 -15.43 34.45 -13.96
C GLU A 449 -15.54 33.29 -14.96
N ASP A 450 -14.50 32.45 -15.02
CA ASP A 450 -14.50 31.25 -15.85
C ASP A 450 -15.60 30.28 -15.40
N VAL A 451 -16.23 29.63 -16.38
CA VAL A 451 -17.19 28.55 -16.17
C VAL A 451 -16.52 27.23 -16.55
N ASN A 452 -16.53 26.25 -15.65
CA ASN A 452 -15.97 24.92 -15.92
C ASN A 452 -17.10 23.94 -16.22
N ILE A 453 -17.30 23.56 -17.48
CA ILE A 453 -18.26 22.51 -17.82
C ILE A 453 -17.65 21.15 -17.45
N THR A 454 -18.31 20.42 -16.55
CA THR A 454 -17.83 19.19 -15.92
C THR A 454 -18.57 17.95 -16.39
N SER A 455 -19.80 18.08 -16.90
CA SER A 455 -20.55 16.95 -17.43
C SER A 455 -21.56 17.38 -18.49
N ILE A 456 -21.94 16.43 -19.35
CA ILE A 456 -22.96 16.62 -20.38
C ILE A 456 -23.92 15.42 -20.42
N ARG A 457 -25.18 15.68 -20.72
CA ARG A 457 -26.16 14.66 -21.13
C ARG A 457 -26.77 15.08 -22.46
N VAL A 458 -26.99 14.15 -23.38
CA VAL A 458 -27.57 14.44 -24.70
C VAL A 458 -28.77 13.53 -24.94
N ASN A 459 -29.88 14.12 -25.38
CA ASN A 459 -31.09 13.47 -25.85
C ASN A 459 -31.37 13.92 -27.29
N PHE A 460 -31.75 13.00 -28.17
CA PHE A 460 -31.91 13.30 -29.59
C PHE A 460 -33.34 13.04 -30.06
N PHE A 461 -33.87 13.94 -30.88
CA PHE A 461 -35.21 13.90 -31.47
C PHE A 461 -35.09 14.03 -32.99
N TYR A 462 -35.66 13.08 -33.71
CA TYR A 462 -35.54 13.00 -35.17
C TYR A 462 -36.88 12.68 -35.81
N ASP A 463 -37.07 13.14 -37.04
CA ASP A 463 -38.20 12.69 -37.86
C ASP A 463 -37.89 11.32 -38.48
N ALA A 464 -38.60 10.30 -37.99
CA ALA A 464 -38.52 8.93 -38.48
C ALA A 464 -39.06 8.74 -39.91
N ALA A 465 -39.78 9.72 -40.47
CA ALA A 465 -40.32 9.66 -41.83
C ALA A 465 -39.29 10.00 -42.93
N SER A 466 -38.11 10.53 -42.56
CA SER A 466 -37.10 11.05 -43.48
C SER A 466 -35.84 10.16 -43.49
N PRO A 467 -35.42 9.55 -44.63
CA PRO A 467 -34.23 8.68 -44.71
C PRO A 467 -32.89 9.42 -44.56
N PRO A 468 -31.87 8.83 -43.92
CA PRO A 468 -31.84 7.50 -43.31
C PRO A 468 -32.28 7.59 -41.83
N GLY A 469 -33.50 7.15 -41.52
CA GLY A 469 -34.11 7.35 -40.20
C GLY A 469 -33.59 6.41 -39.11
N SER A 470 -32.39 6.66 -38.59
CA SER A 470 -31.94 6.11 -37.32
C SER A 470 -31.28 7.23 -36.50
N PRO A 471 -31.64 7.40 -35.21
CA PRO A 471 -31.04 8.41 -34.37
C PRO A 471 -29.59 8.03 -34.04
N PRO A 472 -28.75 9.00 -33.65
CA PRO A 472 -27.49 8.69 -33.02
C PRO A 472 -27.72 7.90 -31.73
N SER A 473 -26.83 6.94 -31.47
CA SER A 473 -26.80 6.20 -30.22
C SER A 473 -25.74 6.73 -29.26
N THR A 474 -24.69 7.37 -29.79
CA THR A 474 -23.60 7.93 -28.98
C THR A 474 -23.07 9.23 -29.57
N ALA A 475 -22.49 10.08 -28.72
CA ALA A 475 -21.72 11.25 -29.14
C ALA A 475 -20.36 11.30 -28.44
N GLU A 476 -19.37 11.95 -29.06
CA GLU A 476 -18.14 12.37 -28.40
C GLU A 476 -18.13 13.90 -28.23
N VAL A 477 -17.58 14.38 -27.13
CA VAL A 477 -17.35 15.82 -26.89
C VAL A 477 -15.92 16.15 -27.22
N ARG A 478 -15.71 17.13 -28.11
CA ARG A 478 -14.39 17.59 -28.54
C ARG A 478 -14.26 19.10 -28.43
N VAL A 479 -13.07 19.60 -28.12
CA VAL A 479 -12.78 21.05 -28.12
C VAL A 479 -11.80 21.38 -29.25
N THR A 480 -12.08 22.46 -29.98
CA THR A 480 -11.28 22.87 -31.15
C THR A 480 -10.14 23.80 -30.74
N GLY A 481 -8.93 23.24 -30.56
CA GLY A 481 -7.71 23.97 -30.22
C GLY A 481 -6.57 23.70 -31.21
N GLY A 482 -6.75 24.01 -32.49
CA GLY A 482 -5.78 23.71 -33.56
C GLY A 482 -5.70 22.22 -33.96
N SER A 483 -5.95 21.30 -33.02
CA SER A 483 -6.36 19.91 -33.23
C SER A 483 -7.52 19.58 -32.29
N PRO A 484 -8.57 18.86 -32.72
CA PRO A 484 -9.68 18.52 -31.84
C PRO A 484 -9.23 17.62 -30.69
N GLU A 485 -9.36 18.08 -29.45
CA GLU A 485 -9.06 17.29 -28.24
C GLU A 485 -10.34 16.63 -27.73
N LEU A 486 -10.30 15.31 -27.47
CA LEU A 486 -11.40 14.56 -26.88
C LEU A 486 -11.55 14.90 -25.39
N ARG A 487 -12.78 15.22 -24.96
CA ARG A 487 -13.14 15.55 -23.58
C ARG A 487 -14.07 14.54 -22.94
N ALA A 488 -14.92 13.91 -23.74
CA ALA A 488 -15.74 12.78 -23.32
C ALA A 488 -15.94 11.84 -24.51
N SER A 489 -15.70 10.55 -24.30
CA SER A 489 -16.07 9.49 -25.23
C SER A 489 -17.39 8.85 -24.81
N SER A 490 -18.13 8.35 -25.82
CA SER A 490 -19.33 7.53 -25.64
C SER A 490 -20.37 8.16 -24.72
N VAL A 491 -20.74 9.41 -24.98
CA VAL A 491 -21.94 10.02 -24.39
C VAL A 491 -23.15 9.29 -24.97
N ASP A 492 -23.76 8.39 -24.21
CA ASP A 492 -24.93 7.64 -24.64
C ASP A 492 -26.11 8.60 -24.88
N VAL A 493 -26.63 8.61 -26.11
CA VAL A 493 -27.79 9.44 -26.46
C VAL A 493 -29.03 8.86 -25.79
N GLY A 494 -29.67 9.65 -24.93
CA GLY A 494 -30.75 9.18 -24.05
C GLY A 494 -30.27 8.56 -22.75
N GLY A 495 -28.95 8.48 -22.51
CA GLY A 495 -28.34 7.94 -21.30
C GLY A 495 -28.21 8.96 -20.17
N ASN A 496 -27.41 8.60 -19.16
CA ASN A 496 -27.10 9.43 -17.99
C ASN A 496 -26.09 10.54 -18.33
N TYR A 497 -25.76 11.38 -17.35
CA TYR A 497 -24.66 12.33 -17.47
C TYR A 497 -23.34 11.63 -17.75
N ARG A 498 -22.53 12.26 -18.58
CA ARG A 498 -21.16 11.86 -18.89
C ARG A 498 -20.20 12.95 -18.44
N SER A 499 -19.27 12.58 -17.57
CA SER A 499 -18.20 13.47 -17.12
C SER A 499 -17.31 13.90 -18.29
N ILE A 500 -16.86 15.15 -18.24
CA ILE A 500 -15.96 15.77 -19.20
C ILE A 500 -14.60 15.93 -18.50
N ASP A 501 -13.58 15.26 -19.03
CA ASP A 501 -12.22 15.32 -18.49
C ASP A 501 -11.19 15.47 -19.63
N PRO A 502 -10.32 16.49 -19.59
CA PRO A 502 -10.37 17.67 -18.72
C PRO A 502 -11.64 18.52 -18.87
N ASN A 503 -12.04 19.24 -17.82
CA ASN A 503 -13.16 20.19 -17.85
C ASN A 503 -13.02 21.19 -19.02
N ILE A 504 -14.15 21.60 -19.59
CA ILE A 504 -14.19 22.64 -20.63
C ILE A 504 -14.31 24.00 -19.96
N VAL A 505 -13.26 24.81 -20.05
CA VAL A 505 -13.20 26.15 -19.45
C VAL A 505 -13.72 27.20 -20.44
N VAL A 506 -14.80 27.89 -20.07
CA VAL A 506 -15.40 28.97 -20.85
C VAL A 506 -15.13 30.31 -20.17
N SER A 507 -14.23 31.11 -20.74
CA SER A 507 -13.85 32.40 -20.14
C SER A 507 -14.85 33.53 -20.36
N PRO A 508 -14.96 34.48 -19.40
CA PRO A 508 -15.93 35.57 -19.46
C PRO A 508 -15.57 36.60 -20.54
N GLY A 509 -16.59 37.16 -21.20
CA GLY A 509 -16.45 38.30 -22.12
C GLY A 509 -15.63 38.05 -23.40
N GLY A 510 -15.29 36.79 -23.71
CA GLY A 510 -14.62 36.40 -24.95
C GLY A 510 -15.55 36.33 -26.16
N PRO A 511 -15.05 36.06 -27.39
CA PRO A 511 -15.89 35.56 -28.47
C PRO A 511 -16.60 34.27 -28.03
N SER A 512 -17.71 33.90 -28.68
CA SER A 512 -18.42 32.67 -28.35
C SER A 512 -17.46 31.47 -28.31
N TYR A 513 -17.40 30.79 -27.18
CA TYR A 513 -16.64 29.57 -26.99
C TYR A 513 -17.32 28.42 -27.73
N GLN A 514 -16.54 27.57 -28.38
CA GLN A 514 -17.06 26.51 -29.21
C GLN A 514 -16.49 25.16 -28.81
N PHE A 515 -17.36 24.18 -28.60
CA PHE A 515 -17.01 22.77 -28.56
C PHE A 515 -17.90 21.99 -29.54
N THR A 516 -17.47 20.79 -29.90
CA THR A 516 -18.06 19.99 -30.96
C THR A 516 -18.65 18.71 -30.38
N LEU A 517 -19.87 18.37 -30.77
CA LEU A 517 -20.48 17.06 -30.58
C LEU A 517 -20.28 16.24 -31.86
N ASP A 518 -19.59 15.11 -31.74
CA ASP A 518 -19.29 14.18 -32.82
C ASP A 518 -20.18 12.94 -32.66
N PHE A 519 -21.24 12.85 -33.46
CA PHE A 519 -22.24 11.80 -33.35
C PHE A 519 -21.85 10.56 -34.18
N ASP A 520 -22.30 9.38 -33.74
CA ASP A 520 -22.06 8.12 -34.45
C ASP A 520 -22.81 7.98 -35.79
N VAL A 521 -23.76 8.89 -36.06
CA VAL A 521 -24.47 9.01 -37.34
C VAL A 521 -24.55 10.47 -37.79
N ALA A 522 -24.86 10.66 -39.07
CA ALA A 522 -25.13 11.96 -39.68
C ALA A 522 -26.35 12.67 -39.03
N ILE A 523 -26.23 13.98 -38.77
CA ILE A 523 -27.17 14.90 -38.12
C ILE A 523 -27.64 15.95 -39.11
N ARG A 524 -28.96 16.02 -39.35
CA ARG A 524 -29.55 16.92 -40.35
C ARG A 524 -29.93 18.26 -39.75
N GLU A 525 -30.04 19.28 -40.59
CA GLU A 525 -30.58 20.60 -40.22
C GLU A 525 -32.02 20.54 -39.68
N GLU A 526 -32.75 19.46 -40.02
CA GLU A 526 -34.13 19.24 -39.60
C GLU A 526 -34.23 18.46 -38.27
N ASP A 527 -33.10 17.94 -37.77
CA ASP A 527 -33.05 17.23 -36.50
C ASP A 527 -32.95 18.18 -35.32
N PHE A 528 -33.27 17.67 -34.14
CA PHE A 528 -33.31 18.44 -32.91
C PHE A 528 -32.72 17.65 -31.77
N PHE A 529 -31.93 18.28 -30.92
CA PHE A 529 -31.42 17.61 -29.74
C PHE A 529 -31.45 18.52 -28.54
N VAL A 530 -31.65 17.88 -27.39
CA VAL A 530 -31.67 18.50 -26.09
C VAL A 530 -30.42 18.04 -25.38
N PHE A 531 -29.59 18.97 -24.96
CA PHE A 531 -28.42 18.64 -24.18
C PHE A 531 -28.43 19.45 -22.89
N THR A 532 -27.91 18.85 -21.84
CA THR A 532 -27.82 19.49 -20.54
C THR A 532 -26.36 19.52 -20.14
N LEU A 533 -25.87 20.71 -19.81
CA LEU A 533 -24.53 20.91 -19.29
C LEU A 533 -24.59 21.04 -17.77
N VAL A 534 -23.63 20.40 -17.09
CA VAL A 534 -23.30 20.68 -15.70
C VAL A 534 -22.02 21.50 -15.72
N PHE A 535 -22.02 22.62 -15.02
CA PHE A 535 -20.86 23.49 -14.96
C PHE A 535 -20.68 24.14 -13.59
N GLU A 536 -19.44 24.42 -13.23
CA GLU A 536 -19.08 25.09 -11.99
C GLU A 536 -18.79 26.56 -12.25
N TYR A 537 -19.31 27.43 -11.37
CA TYR A 537 -19.06 28.86 -11.36
C TYR A 537 -19.08 29.38 -9.92
N GLY A 538 -18.09 30.18 -9.51
CA GLY A 538 -18.05 30.76 -8.16
C GLY A 538 -18.01 29.73 -7.01
N GLY A 539 -17.61 28.48 -7.30
CA GLY A 539 -17.62 27.37 -6.34
C GLY A 539 -18.98 26.67 -6.19
N GLU A 540 -19.98 27.04 -6.98
CA GLU A 540 -21.29 26.40 -7.04
C GLU A 540 -21.47 25.64 -8.36
N VAL A 541 -22.29 24.58 -8.34
CA VAL A 541 -22.59 23.75 -9.50
C VAL A 541 -23.94 24.18 -10.08
N TYR A 542 -23.95 24.47 -11.38
CA TYR A 542 -25.11 24.86 -12.16
C TYR A 542 -25.41 23.80 -13.22
N ARG A 543 -26.69 23.72 -13.59
CA ARG A 543 -27.15 22.80 -14.64
C ARG A 543 -28.13 23.51 -15.55
N GLU A 544 -27.79 23.58 -16.83
CA GLU A 544 -28.63 24.22 -17.83
C GLU A 544 -28.94 23.27 -18.97
N THR A 545 -30.22 23.21 -19.33
CA THR A 545 -30.70 22.44 -20.47
C THR A 545 -30.94 23.36 -21.64
N TYR A 546 -30.41 22.95 -22.79
CA TYR A 546 -30.46 23.69 -24.03
C TYR A 546 -31.08 22.82 -25.11
N PHE A 547 -31.83 23.48 -25.96
CA PHE A 547 -32.53 22.99 -27.11
C PHE A 547 -31.79 23.49 -28.34
N ALA A 548 -31.16 22.56 -29.07
CA ALA A 548 -30.40 22.85 -30.27
C ALA A 548 -31.09 22.27 -31.50
N ASN A 549 -31.19 23.12 -32.51
CA ASN A 549 -31.37 22.72 -33.88
C ASN A 549 -30.09 23.14 -34.62
N PRO A 550 -29.38 22.22 -35.28
CA PRO A 550 -28.12 22.52 -35.95
C PRO A 550 -28.39 23.17 -37.32
N GLN A 551 -28.33 24.50 -37.40
CA GLN A 551 -28.59 25.27 -38.63
C GLN A 551 -27.34 25.84 -39.28
#